data_AF-A0A6G8PXB2-F1
#
_entry.id   AF-A0A6G8PXB2-F1
#
_cell.length_a   1.000
_cell.length_b   1.000
_cell.length_c   1.000
_cell.angle_alpha   90.00
_cell.angle_beta   90.00
_cell.angle_gamma   90.00
#
_symmetry.space_group_name_H-M   'P 1'
#
loop_
_entity.id
_entity.type
_entity.pdbx_description
1 polymer ?
#
loop_
_entity_poly.entity_id
_entity_poly.type
_entity_poly.pdbx_seq_one_letter_code
_entity_poly.pdbx_strand_id
1 'polypeptide(L)'
;MPEEEAERQLMNPKVRIGPEAMDDDGAGGDDDFDPALMYDVRRGLEDAVQALAEDVQRSIEYHYSQPGSREVAQVFVSGEGALVNGLDAYLGELLGIPTRRGAPFQKLAGNKSNVPDEQLRVMEPVLAVSLGLALEEA
;
A
#
# COMPACT_ATOMS: atom_id res chain seq x y z
N MET A 1 -4.03 20.16 -16.77
CA MET A 1 -2.83 19.83 -17.59
C MET A 1 -3.32 19.43 -18.98
N PRO A 2 -2.58 19.62 -20.08
CA PRO A 2 -2.94 19.01 -21.37
C PRO A 2 -2.95 17.48 -21.29
N GLU A 3 -3.86 16.82 -22.01
CA GLU A 3 -4.09 15.36 -21.98
C GLU A 3 -2.84 14.55 -22.32
N GLU A 4 -2.15 14.91 -23.41
CA GLU A 4 -0.89 14.28 -23.86
C GLU A 4 0.23 14.38 -22.80
N GLU A 5 0.24 15.45 -21.99
CA GLU A 5 1.21 15.61 -20.91
C GLU A 5 0.86 14.74 -19.70
N ALA A 6 -0.43 14.57 -19.39
CA ALA A 6 -0.90 13.70 -18.32
C ALA A 6 -0.62 12.22 -18.62
N GLU A 7 -0.89 11.77 -19.85
CA GLU A 7 -0.57 10.41 -20.31
C GLU A 7 0.92 10.11 -20.20
N ARG A 8 1.78 11.03 -20.66
CA ARG A 8 3.23 10.88 -20.56
C ARG A 8 3.70 10.78 -19.10
N GLN A 9 3.05 11.51 -18.19
CA GLN A 9 3.34 11.42 -16.77
C GLN A 9 2.75 10.17 -16.12
N LEU A 10 1.69 9.57 -16.65
CA LEU A 10 1.15 8.27 -16.23
C LEU A 10 2.09 7.13 -16.60
N MET A 11 2.67 7.16 -17.80
CA MET A 11 3.60 6.13 -18.29
C MET A 11 5.05 6.27 -17.79
N ASN A 12 5.35 7.24 -16.92
CA ASN A 12 6.71 7.44 -16.43
C ASN A 12 7.10 6.30 -15.47
N PRO A 13 8.24 5.61 -15.66
CA PRO A 13 8.67 4.53 -14.77
C PRO A 13 8.97 4.95 -13.32
N LYS A 14 8.98 6.25 -13.03
CA LYS A 14 9.03 6.79 -11.65
C LYS A 14 7.69 6.79 -10.93
N VAL A 15 6.61 6.43 -11.63
CA VAL A 15 5.24 6.33 -11.11
C VAL A 15 5.12 5.09 -10.26
N ARG A 16 4.78 5.28 -8.99
CA ARG A 16 4.92 4.23 -7.97
C ARG A 16 3.65 3.88 -7.24
N ILE A 17 2.63 4.75 -7.30
CA ILE A 17 1.33 4.51 -6.68
C ILE A 17 0.22 4.68 -7.73
N GLY A 18 -0.73 3.75 -7.73
CA GLY A 18 -1.90 3.80 -8.60
C GLY A 18 -2.23 2.44 -9.21
N PRO A 19 -3.27 2.36 -10.06
CA PRO A 19 -3.57 1.14 -10.79
C PRO A 19 -2.34 0.69 -11.59
N GLU A 20 -2.06 -0.61 -11.62
CA GLU A 20 -1.06 -1.15 -12.53
C GLU A 20 -1.48 -0.77 -13.96
N ALA A 21 -0.51 -0.47 -14.83
CA ALA A 21 -0.80 -0.34 -16.25
C ALA A 21 -1.49 -1.65 -16.66
N MET A 22 -2.80 -1.58 -16.92
CA MET A 22 -3.55 -2.75 -17.36
C MET A 22 -2.87 -3.22 -18.65
N ASP A 23 -2.47 -4.49 -18.68
CA ASP A 23 -2.24 -5.15 -19.95
C ASP A 23 -3.56 -5.03 -20.72
N ASP A 24 -3.51 -4.37 -21.88
CA ASP A 24 -4.64 -4.22 -22.80
C ASP A 24 -5.02 -5.60 -23.33
N ASP A 25 -5.80 -6.34 -22.54
CA ASP A 25 -6.30 -7.67 -22.89
C ASP A 25 -7.51 -7.60 -23.85
N GLY A 26 -7.74 -6.45 -24.50
CA GLY A 26 -8.67 -6.30 -25.63
C GLY A 26 -10.12 -6.71 -25.37
N ALA A 27 -10.52 -6.84 -24.10
CA ALA A 27 -11.82 -7.37 -23.69
C ALA A 27 -12.63 -6.33 -22.91
N GLY A 28 -13.10 -5.31 -23.64
CA GLY A 28 -14.46 -4.78 -23.50
C GLY A 28 -14.79 -3.93 -22.26
N GLY A 29 -14.69 -2.62 -22.44
CA GLY A 29 -15.44 -1.61 -21.71
C GLY A 29 -14.96 -0.22 -22.12
N ASP A 30 -15.84 0.59 -22.72
CA ASP A 30 -15.62 2.03 -22.92
C ASP A 30 -15.63 2.75 -21.55
N ASP A 31 -14.69 2.41 -20.66
CA ASP A 31 -14.41 3.23 -19.49
C ASP A 31 -13.53 4.39 -19.98
N ASP A 32 -14.18 5.53 -20.14
CA ASP A 32 -13.64 6.84 -20.50
C ASP A 32 -12.62 7.26 -19.42
N PHE A 33 -11.42 6.68 -19.44
CA PHE A 33 -10.34 7.00 -18.50
C PHE A 33 -9.74 8.35 -18.85
N ASP A 34 -10.24 9.43 -18.22
CA ASP A 34 -9.66 10.77 -18.33
C ASP A 34 -8.21 10.75 -17.76
N PRO A 35 -7.18 10.91 -18.60
CA PRO A 35 -5.79 10.87 -18.16
C PRO A 35 -5.45 11.99 -17.18
N ALA A 36 -6.10 13.16 -17.30
CA ALA A 36 -5.89 14.27 -16.40
C ALA A 36 -6.46 13.96 -15.00
N LEU A 37 -7.63 13.33 -14.94
CA LEU A 37 -8.21 12.87 -13.67
C LEU A 37 -7.32 11.83 -12.99
N MET A 38 -6.82 10.84 -13.74
CA MET A 38 -5.94 9.80 -13.19
C MET A 38 -4.63 10.39 -12.65
N TYR A 39 -4.07 11.38 -13.35
CA TYR A 39 -2.92 12.13 -12.87
C TYR A 39 -3.22 12.86 -11.55
N ASP A 40 -4.35 13.55 -11.46
CA ASP A 40 -4.73 14.32 -10.27
C ASP A 40 -5.01 13.40 -9.06
N VAL A 41 -5.71 12.28 -9.26
CA VAL A 41 -5.94 11.26 -8.23
C VAL A 41 -4.62 10.71 -7.71
N ARG A 42 -3.71 10.34 -8.62
CA ARG A 42 -2.38 9.85 -8.24
C ARG A 42 -1.62 10.89 -7.44
N ARG A 43 -1.56 12.14 -7.93
CA ARG A 43 -0.84 13.21 -7.24
C ARG A 43 -1.39 13.43 -5.83
N GLY A 44 -2.71 13.47 -5.67
CA GLY A 44 -3.33 13.59 -4.36
C GLY A 44 -2.99 12.43 -3.42
N LEU A 45 -2.84 11.23 -3.97
CA LEU A 45 -2.42 10.05 -3.22
C LEU A 45 -0.94 10.10 -2.83
N GLU A 46 -0.06 10.52 -3.74
CA GLU A 46 1.37 10.76 -3.43
C GLU A 46 1.53 11.80 -2.32
N ASP A 47 0.79 12.92 -2.40
CA ASP A 47 0.77 13.96 -1.37
C ASP A 47 0.30 13.41 -0.01
N ALA A 48 -0.73 12.56 0.00
CA ALA A 48 -1.24 11.92 1.22
C ALA A 48 -0.22 10.94 1.83
N VAL A 49 0.49 10.17 1.00
CA VAL A 49 1.52 9.23 1.49
C VAL A 49 2.75 9.98 1.97
N GLN A 50 3.10 11.12 1.36
CA GLN A 50 4.16 11.98 1.85
C GLN A 50 3.83 12.52 3.25
N ALA A 51 2.61 13.02 3.47
CA ALA A 51 2.18 13.47 4.79
C ALA A 51 2.23 12.32 5.82
N LEU A 52 1.78 11.12 5.44
CA LEU A 52 1.87 9.94 6.28
C LEU A 52 3.33 9.57 6.61
N ALA A 53 4.23 9.63 5.64
CA ALA A 53 5.64 9.34 5.85
C ALA A 53 6.27 10.31 6.86
N GLU A 54 5.94 11.60 6.79
CA GLU A 54 6.41 12.58 7.75
C GLU A 54 5.91 12.29 9.18
N ASP A 55 4.66 11.87 9.34
CA ASP A 55 4.10 11.46 10.65
C ASP A 55 4.77 10.20 11.19
N VAL A 56 5.03 9.22 10.32
CA VAL A 56 5.76 7.99 10.69
C VAL A 56 7.20 8.30 11.08
N GLN A 57 7.90 9.16 10.33
CA GLN A 57 9.26 9.60 10.67
C GLN A 57 9.28 10.32 12.03
N ARG A 58 8.32 11.21 12.30
CA ARG A 58 8.19 11.86 13.63
C ARG A 58 8.00 10.83 14.74
N SER A 59 7.20 9.79 14.49
CA SER A 59 6.96 8.72 15.46
C SER A 59 8.22 7.86 15.71
N ILE A 60 9.00 7.58 14.65
CA ILE A 60 10.26 6.84 14.75
C ILE A 60 11.31 7.67 15.51
N GLU A 61 11.44 8.96 15.21
CA GLU A 61 12.35 9.85 15.93
C GLU A 61 11.99 9.94 17.41
N TYR A 62 10.69 10.04 17.72
CA TYR A 62 10.21 9.99 19.09
C TYR A 62 10.57 8.66 19.77
N HIS A 63 10.40 7.52 19.11
CA HIS A 63 10.83 6.21 19.62
C HIS A 63 12.33 6.18 19.90
N TYR A 64 13.16 6.74 19.00
CA TYR A 64 14.62 6.80 19.21
C TYR A 64 15.04 7.68 20.38
N SER A 65 14.28 8.73 20.69
CA SER A 65 14.52 9.56 21.88
C SER A 65 14.29 8.82 23.22
N GLN A 66 13.63 7.67 23.21
CA GLN A 66 13.32 6.92 24.44
C GLN A 66 14.52 6.10 24.94
N PRO A 67 14.73 6.00 26.27
CA PRO A 67 15.77 5.15 26.83
C PRO A 67 15.60 3.68 26.42
N GLY A 68 16.69 3.08 25.93
CA GLY A 68 16.69 1.66 25.52
C GLY A 68 15.99 1.38 24.20
N SER A 69 15.71 2.41 23.40
CA SER A 69 15.18 2.27 22.05
C SER A 69 16.08 1.37 21.19
N ARG A 70 15.43 0.62 20.30
CA ARG A 70 16.09 -0.24 19.30
C ARG A 70 15.82 0.30 17.91
N GLU A 71 16.76 0.05 17.00
CA GLU A 71 16.62 0.35 15.58
C GLU A 71 15.32 -0.22 15.00
N VAL A 72 14.60 0.62 14.25
CA VAL A 72 13.45 0.19 13.45
C VAL A 72 13.98 -0.42 12.16
N ALA A 73 14.19 -1.73 12.19
CA ALA A 73 14.75 -2.46 11.04
C ALA A 73 13.74 -2.61 9.87
N GLN A 74 12.44 -2.45 10.14
CA GLN A 74 11.42 -2.72 9.14
C GLN A 74 10.05 -2.12 9.48
N VAL A 75 9.28 -1.78 8.46
CA VAL A 75 7.88 -1.35 8.54
C VAL A 75 6.96 -2.36 7.86
N PHE A 76 5.78 -2.59 8.44
CA PHE A 76 4.71 -3.37 7.84
C PHE A 76 3.45 -2.52 7.71
N VAL A 77 2.81 -2.53 6.53
CA VAL A 77 1.57 -1.78 6.28
C VAL A 77 0.38 -2.73 6.35
N SER A 78 -0.66 -2.37 7.12
CA SER A 78 -1.89 -3.15 7.28
C SER A 78 -3.13 -2.25 7.14
N GLY A 79 -4.33 -2.82 7.19
CA GLY A 79 -5.58 -2.11 6.94
C GLY A 79 -5.87 -1.93 5.45
N GLU A 80 -6.95 -1.21 5.14
CA GLU A 80 -7.41 -0.98 3.76
C GLU A 80 -6.43 -0.12 2.95
N GLY A 81 -5.74 0.83 3.59
CA GLY A 81 -4.72 1.64 2.92
C GLY A 81 -3.63 0.78 2.27
N ALA A 82 -3.28 -0.37 2.88
CA ALA A 82 -2.31 -1.31 2.32
C ALA A 82 -2.73 -1.91 0.97
N LEU A 83 -4.00 -1.82 0.59
CA LEU A 83 -4.53 -2.27 -0.70
C LEU A 83 -4.22 -1.29 -1.84
N VAL A 84 -3.83 -0.05 -1.51
CA VAL A 84 -3.31 0.88 -2.50
C VAL A 84 -2.03 0.30 -3.10
N ASN A 85 -2.06 0.05 -4.41
CA ASN A 85 -0.94 -0.53 -5.14
C ASN A 85 0.29 0.38 -5.06
N GLY A 86 1.43 -0.22 -4.67
CA GLY A 86 2.72 0.46 -4.55
C GLY A 86 2.85 1.40 -3.35
N LEU A 87 1.85 1.47 -2.47
CA LEU A 87 1.93 2.27 -1.24
C LEU A 87 3.14 1.89 -0.39
N ASP A 88 3.35 0.60 -0.15
CA ASP A 88 4.45 0.11 0.69
C ASP A 88 5.83 0.40 0.07
N ALA A 89 5.95 0.27 -1.25
CA ALA A 89 7.16 0.64 -1.98
C ALA A 89 7.47 2.14 -1.87
N TYR A 90 6.48 3.00 -2.13
CA TYR A 90 6.67 4.46 -2.06
C TYR A 90 6.94 4.94 -0.62
N LEU A 91 6.18 4.42 0.34
CA LEU A 91 6.41 4.71 1.76
C LEU A 91 7.81 4.25 2.19
N GLY A 92 8.25 3.06 1.76
CA GLY A 92 9.59 2.54 2.07
C GLY A 92 10.72 3.41 1.54
N GLU A 93 10.57 3.98 0.34
CA GLU A 93 11.52 4.95 -0.21
C GLU A 93 11.57 6.23 0.64
N LEU A 94 10.40 6.81 0.96
CA LEU A 94 10.32 8.04 1.76
C LEU A 94 10.91 7.84 3.16
N LEU A 95 10.69 6.68 3.77
CA LEU A 95 11.22 6.36 5.09
C LEU A 95 12.70 5.95 5.08
N GLY A 96 13.22 5.45 3.95
CA GLY A 96 14.54 4.82 3.91
C GLY A 96 14.63 3.52 4.72
N ILE A 97 13.49 2.93 5.08
CA ILE A 97 13.37 1.71 5.88
C ILE A 97 12.63 0.67 5.05
N PRO A 98 13.09 -0.60 5.00
CA PRO A 98 12.38 -1.64 4.27
C PRO A 98 10.93 -1.73 4.73
N THR A 99 10.00 -1.51 3.79
CA THR A 99 8.56 -1.47 4.04
C THR A 99 7.88 -2.52 3.18
N ARG A 100 6.94 -3.27 3.76
CA ARG A 100 6.18 -4.29 3.03
C ARG A 100 4.75 -4.39 3.52
N ARG A 101 3.83 -4.75 2.63
CA ARG A 101 2.47 -5.16 3.00
C ARG A 101 2.50 -6.28 4.05
N GLY A 102 1.64 -6.17 5.06
CA GLY A 102 1.46 -7.19 6.08
C GLY A 102 0.84 -8.46 5.49
N ALA A 103 1.39 -9.61 5.88
CA ALA A 103 0.93 -10.93 5.44
C ALA A 103 0.52 -11.82 6.63
N PRO A 104 -0.56 -11.46 7.37
CA PRO A 104 -1.02 -12.17 8.56
C PRO A 104 -1.35 -13.65 8.32
N PHE A 105 -1.68 -14.08 7.10
CA PHE A 105 -2.04 -15.48 6.84
C PHE A 105 -0.87 -16.43 6.77
N GLN A 106 0.37 -15.93 6.72
CA GLN A 106 1.58 -16.79 6.71
C GLN A 106 1.66 -17.74 7.91
N LYS A 107 0.97 -17.42 9.02
CA LYS A 107 0.93 -18.26 10.23
C LYS A 107 -0.27 -19.19 10.30
N LEU A 108 -1.19 -19.14 9.33
CA LEU A 108 -2.39 -19.98 9.31
C LEU A 108 -2.08 -21.34 8.67
N ALA A 109 -2.52 -22.42 9.31
CA ALA A 109 -2.38 -23.77 8.77
C ALA A 109 -3.24 -24.03 7.52
N GLY A 110 -4.23 -23.17 7.27
CA GLY A 110 -5.12 -23.25 6.12
C GLY A 110 -6.42 -22.52 6.36
N ASN A 111 -7.13 -22.20 5.28
CA ASN A 111 -8.44 -21.60 5.33
C ASN A 111 -9.51 -22.64 5.70
N LYS A 112 -10.28 -22.35 6.76
CA LYS A 112 -11.43 -23.16 7.21
C LYS A 112 -12.76 -22.39 7.16
N SER A 113 -12.75 -21.21 6.55
CA SER A 113 -13.94 -20.38 6.37
C SER A 113 -14.75 -20.83 5.15
N ASN A 114 -15.89 -20.19 4.95
CA ASN A 114 -16.69 -20.29 3.74
C ASN A 114 -16.28 -19.26 2.65
N VAL A 115 -15.19 -18.52 2.86
CA VAL A 115 -14.68 -17.51 1.92
C VAL A 115 -13.56 -18.12 1.07
N PRO A 116 -13.56 -17.95 -0.27
CA PRO A 116 -12.49 -18.43 -1.12
C PRO A 116 -11.12 -17.83 -0.79
N ASP A 117 -10.04 -18.61 -0.96
CA ASP A 117 -8.66 -18.15 -0.68
C ASP A 117 -8.26 -16.92 -1.48
N GLU A 118 -8.75 -16.78 -2.72
CA GLU A 118 -8.48 -15.62 -3.56
C GLU A 118 -9.03 -14.33 -2.95
N GLN A 119 -10.28 -14.36 -2.49
CA GLN A 119 -10.90 -13.21 -1.84
C GLN A 119 -10.21 -12.89 -0.51
N LEU A 120 -9.82 -13.91 0.26
CA LEU A 120 -9.07 -13.70 1.48
C LEU A 120 -7.71 -13.07 1.21
N ARG A 121 -6.94 -13.54 0.22
CA ARG A 121 -5.63 -12.98 -0.14
C ARG A 121 -5.69 -11.49 -0.45
N VAL A 122 -6.74 -11.04 -1.16
CA VAL A 122 -6.94 -9.60 -1.43
C VAL A 122 -7.14 -8.82 -0.13
N MET A 123 -7.90 -9.38 0.82
CA MET A 123 -8.22 -8.73 2.10
C MET A 123 -7.17 -8.96 3.19
N GLU A 124 -6.10 -9.71 2.91
CA GLU A 124 -5.14 -10.18 3.90
C GLU A 124 -4.62 -9.07 4.84
N PRO A 125 -4.10 -7.92 4.35
CA PRO A 125 -3.63 -6.86 5.25
C PRO A 125 -4.76 -6.20 6.06
N VAL A 126 -6.00 -6.23 5.58
CA VAL A 126 -7.18 -5.68 6.27
C VAL A 126 -7.54 -6.54 7.49
N LEU A 127 -7.34 -7.85 7.39
CA LEU A 127 -7.73 -8.83 8.40
C LEU A 127 -6.70 -8.98 9.53
N ALA A 128 -5.62 -8.19 9.53
CA ALA A 128 -4.55 -8.27 10.52
C ALA A 128 -5.05 -8.14 11.97
N VAL A 129 -5.95 -7.18 12.24
CA VAL A 129 -6.50 -6.96 13.59
C VAL A 129 -7.42 -8.11 13.99
N SER A 130 -8.37 -8.48 13.13
CA SER A 130 -9.32 -9.57 13.40
C SER A 130 -8.60 -10.89 13.64
N LEU A 131 -7.55 -11.17 12.87
CA LEU A 131 -6.74 -12.35 13.08
C LEU A 131 -5.96 -12.28 14.41
N GLY A 132 -5.36 -11.13 14.73
CA GLY A 132 -4.69 -10.93 16.01
C GLY A 132 -5.59 -11.16 17.22
N LEU A 133 -6.86 -10.74 17.16
CA LEU A 133 -7.86 -10.98 18.21
C LEU A 133 -8.30 -12.44 18.32
N ALA A 134 -8.26 -13.18 17.21
CA ALA A 134 -8.65 -14.59 17.18
C ALA A 134 -7.52 -15.53 17.64
N LEU A 135 -6.27 -15.07 17.60
CA LEU A 135 -5.12 -15.82 18.11
C LEU A 135 -5.09 -15.69 19.64
N GLU A 136 -4.94 -16.82 20.33
CA GLU A 136 -4.62 -16.81 21.77
C GLU A 136 -3.20 -16.26 21.99
N GLU A 137 -2.98 -15.56 23.11
CA GLU A 137 -1.64 -15.19 23.54
C GLU A 137 -0.79 -16.46 23.67
N ALA A 138 0.38 -16.47 23.03
CA ALA A 138 1.33 -17.57 23.07
C ALA A 138 2.15 -17.58 24.37
#